data_AF-A0A952B481-F1
#
_entry.id   AF-A0A952B481-F1
#
_cell.length_a   1.000
_cell.length_b   1.000
_cell.length_c   1.000
_cell.angle_alpha   90.00
_cell.angle_beta   90.00
_cell.angle_gamma   90.00
#
_symmetry.space_group_name_H-M   'P 1'
#
loop_
_entity.id
_entity.type
_entity.pdbx_description
1 polymer ?
#
loop_
_entity_poly.entity_id
_entity_poly.type
_entity_poly.pdbx_seq_one_letter_code
_entity_poly.pdbx_strand_id
1 'polypeptide(L)'
;METLILLRDYFSTAVYTGKCLVFISEDWRVELTEHKDTDFSKGAEQASVIRVRLFKKALNEEFVSGHYEDFQLENIGELAEQIEKYVQMAIGTNLREAIE
;
A
#
# COMPACT_ATOMS: atom_id res chain seq x y z
N MET A 1 9.36 -9.51 4.07
CA MET A 1 9.61 -8.34 4.92
C MET A 1 10.53 -7.34 4.24
N GLU A 2 11.43 -7.76 3.35
CA GLU A 2 12.24 -6.84 2.55
C GLU A 2 11.40 -5.96 1.62
N THR A 3 10.33 -6.49 1.03
CA THR A 3 9.47 -5.76 0.08
C THR A 3 8.84 -4.51 0.69
N LEU A 4 8.31 -4.57 1.92
CA LEU A 4 7.77 -3.38 2.59
C LEU A 4 8.86 -2.36 2.92
N ILE A 5 10.05 -2.81 3.32
CA ILE A 5 11.16 -1.90 3.62
C ILE A 5 11.62 -1.19 2.35
N LEU A 6 11.65 -1.90 1.22
CA LEU A 6 11.94 -1.30 -0.09
C LEU A 6 10.84 -0.31 -0.50
N LEU A 7 9.56 -0.69 -0.40
CA LEU A 7 8.43 0.20 -0.71
C LEU A 7 8.45 1.48 0.16
N ARG A 8 8.92 1.41 1.41
CA ARG A 8 9.10 2.59 2.26
C ARG A 8 10.03 3.62 1.63
N ASP A 9 11.08 3.19 0.94
CA ASP A 9 12.03 4.09 0.29
C ASP A 9 11.39 4.84 -0.89
N TYR A 10 10.48 4.17 -1.61
CA TYR A 10 9.66 4.78 -2.66
C TYR A 10 8.63 5.76 -2.10
N PHE A 11 8.11 5.48 -0.91
CA PHE A 11 7.02 6.23 -0.31
C PHE A 11 7.48 7.03 0.91
N SER A 12 8.04 8.21 0.69
CA SER A 12 8.61 9.05 1.75
C SER A 12 7.64 9.45 2.87
N THR A 13 6.34 9.50 2.58
CA THR A 13 5.28 9.82 3.56
C THR A 13 4.76 8.60 4.31
N ALA A 14 5.23 7.39 3.95
CA ALA A 14 4.77 6.15 4.57
C ALA A 14 5.46 5.91 5.91
N VAL A 15 4.66 5.54 6.91
CA VAL A 15 5.14 5.16 8.23
C VAL A 15 5.16 3.63 8.32
N TYR A 16 6.36 3.07 8.53
CA TYR A 16 6.49 1.64 8.81
C TYR A 16 6.23 1.35 10.28
N THR A 17 5.18 0.59 10.57
CA THR A 17 4.73 0.27 11.93
C THR A 17 5.38 -0.98 12.53
N GLY A 18 6.34 -1.59 11.82
CA GLY A 18 6.92 -2.89 12.17
C GLY A 18 6.16 -4.10 11.62
N LYS A 19 4.92 -3.91 11.13
CA LYS A 19 4.10 -4.97 10.52
C LYS A 19 3.49 -4.57 9.17
N CYS A 20 3.19 -3.29 8.98
CA CYS A 20 2.62 -2.74 7.76
C CYS A 20 3.14 -1.32 7.52
N LEU A 21 3.06 -0.89 6.26
CA LEU A 21 3.27 0.49 5.86
C LEU A 21 1.92 1.21 5.92
N VAL A 22 1.88 2.40 6.53
CA VAL A 22 0.65 3.18 6.68
C VAL A 22 0.86 4.59 6.15
N PHE A 23 -0.12 5.08 5.42
CA PHE A 23 -0.25 6.45 4.95
C PHE A 23 -1.49 7.05 5.57
N ILE A 24 -1.42 8.30 6.01
CA ILE A 24 -2.56 9.02 6.55
C ILE A 24 -2.55 10.41 5.92
N SER A 25 -3.64 10.72 5.24
CA SER A 25 -4.02 12.05 4.75
C SER A 25 -5.24 12.53 5.53
N GLU A 26 -5.70 13.76 5.26
CA GLU A 26 -6.84 14.37 5.97
C GLU A 26 -8.12 13.52 5.88
N ASP A 27 -8.43 13.00 4.70
CA ASP A 27 -9.64 12.22 4.43
C ASP A 27 -9.40 10.72 4.25
N TRP A 28 -8.15 10.27 4.18
CA TRP A 28 -7.81 8.91 3.76
C TRP A 28 -6.71 8.29 4.60
N ARG A 29 -6.83 7.00 4.86
CA ARG A 29 -5.76 6.17 5.41
C ARG A 29 -5.52 5.01 4.46
N VAL A 30 -4.26 4.76 4.13
CA VAL A 30 -3.87 3.63 3.28
C VAL A 30 -2.97 2.71 4.08
N GLU A 31 -3.24 1.41 4.05
CA GLU A 31 -2.42 0.41 4.71
C GLU A 31 -1.91 -0.62 3.70
N LEU A 32 -0.60 -0.83 3.69
CA LEU A 32 0.09 -1.82 2.87
C LEU A 32 0.56 -2.95 3.78
N THR A 33 0.02 -4.13 3.54
CA THR A 33 0.38 -5.35 4.26
C THR A 33 1.00 -6.36 3.30
N GLU A 34 2.16 -6.89 3.67
CA GLU A 34 2.78 -7.99 2.94
C GLU A 34 2.23 -9.31 3.47
N HIS A 35 1.67 -10.10 2.55
CA HIS A 35 1.31 -11.48 2.75
C HIS A 35 2.32 -12.33 2.00
N LYS A 36 3.12 -13.10 2.75
CA LYS A 36 3.85 -14.23 2.17
C LYS A 36 2.98 -15.46 2.29
N ASP A 37 2.69 -16.10 1.16
CA ASP A 37 2.04 -17.40 1.18
C ASP A 37 2.98 -18.36 1.91
N THR A 38 2.57 -18.81 3.10
CA THR A 38 3.37 -19.71 3.95
C THR A 38 3.34 -21.16 3.49
N ASP A 39 2.75 -21.45 2.33
CA ASP A 39 2.72 -22.77 1.72
C ASP A 39 4.10 -23.15 1.17
N PHE A 40 4.96 -23.59 2.09
CA PHE A 40 6.26 -24.23 1.85
C PHE A 40 6.18 -25.46 0.92
N SER A 41 4.98 -25.93 0.55
CA SER A 41 4.76 -27.10 -0.30
C SER A 41 4.83 -26.83 -1.81
N LYS A 42 4.92 -25.56 -2.25
CA LYS A 42 5.10 -25.23 -3.67
C LYS A 42 6.48 -24.61 -3.88
N GLY A 43 7.40 -25.42 -4.40
CA GLY A 43 8.83 -25.10 -4.58
C GLY A 43 9.15 -24.06 -5.67
N ALA A 44 8.48 -22.92 -5.69
CA ALA A 44 8.85 -21.78 -6.52
C ALA A 44 8.80 -20.52 -5.65
N GLU A 45 9.83 -19.69 -5.73
CA GLU A 45 9.95 -18.39 -5.06
C GLU A 45 8.82 -17.45 -5.53
N GLN A 46 7.63 -17.58 -4.93
CA GLN A 46 6.49 -16.76 -5.29
C GLN A 46 6.69 -15.33 -4.77
N ALA A 47 6.47 -14.35 -5.63
CA ALA A 47 6.52 -12.93 -5.27
C ALA A 47 5.60 -12.66 -4.07
N SER A 48 6.06 -11.80 -3.16
CA SER A 48 5.28 -11.46 -1.98
C SER A 48 4.04 -10.67 -2.40
N VAL A 49 2.87 -11.04 -1.86
CA VAL A 49 1.61 -10.36 -2.16
C VAL A 49 1.51 -9.12 -1.28
N ILE A 50 1.41 -7.94 -1.87
CA ILE A 50 1.17 -6.69 -1.15
C ILE A 50 -0.31 -6.33 -1.27
N ARG A 51 -1.01 -6.40 -0.14
CA ARG A 51 -2.38 -5.94 -0.04
C ARG A 51 -2.40 -4.47 0.32
N VAL A 52 -3.02 -3.65 -0.52
CA VAL A 52 -3.28 -2.22 -0.28
C VAL A 52 -4.72 -2.08 0.19
N ARG A 53 -4.94 -1.51 1.37
CA ARG A 53 -6.27 -1.20 1.92
C ARG A 53 -6.46 0.29 2.02
N LEU A 54 -7.55 0.80 1.48
CA LEU A 54 -7.95 2.19 1.61
C LEU A 54 -9.08 2.33 2.62
N PHE A 55 -8.94 3.31 3.48
CA PHE A 55 -9.92 3.70 4.46
C PHE A 55 -10.27 5.16 4.23
N LYS A 56 -11.56 5.46 4.19
CA LYS A 56 -12.05 6.84 4.07
C LYS A 56 -12.49 7.33 5.43
N LYS A 57 -12.11 8.54 5.79
CA LYS A 57 -12.57 9.21 7.01
C LYS A 57 -14.05 9.52 6.85
N ALA A 58 -14.86 9.01 7.78
CA ALA A 58 -16.28 9.31 7.87
C ALA A 58 -16.51 10.58 8.71
N LEU A 59 -17.74 11.10 8.68
CA LEU A 59 -18.13 12.33 9.38
C LEU A 59 -17.98 12.25 10.92
N ASN A 60 -17.90 11.02 11.45
CA ASN A 60 -17.62 10.73 12.86
C ASN A 60 -16.10 10.66 13.18
N GLU A 61 -15.25 11.08 12.24
CA GLU A 61 -13.80 11.04 12.34
C GLU A 61 -13.19 9.63 12.40
N GLU A 62 -13.99 8.59 12.21
CA GLU A 62 -13.51 7.21 12.12
C GLU A 62 -13.12 6.86 10.67
N PHE A 63 -12.05 6.08 10.53
CA PHE A 63 -11.61 5.56 9.23
C PHE A 63 -12.40 4.29 8.90
N VAL A 64 -13.30 4.38 7.92
CA VAL A 64 -14.11 3.25 7.46
C VAL A 64 -13.37 2.53 6.34
N SER A 65 -13.27 1.21 6.44
CA SER A 65 -12.67 0.38 5.39
C SER A 65 -13.48 0.50 4.10
N GLY A 66 -12.83 0.98 3.05
CA GLY A 66 -13.38 1.04 1.71
C GLY A 66 -12.90 -0.16 0.90
N HIS A 67 -12.04 0.11 -0.08
CA HIS A 67 -11.54 -0.88 -1.02
C HIS A 67 -10.20 -1.46 -0.58
N TYR A 68 -9.92 -2.68 -1.02
CA TYR A 68 -8.58 -3.24 -0.98
C TYR A 68 -8.26 -3.92 -2.30
N GLU A 69 -6.98 -3.98 -2.63
CA GLU A 69 -6.47 -4.68 -3.81
C GLU A 69 -5.17 -5.39 -3.49
N ASP A 70 -4.99 -6.56 -4.09
CA ASP A 70 -3.82 -7.42 -3.89
C ASP A 70 -2.87 -7.31 -5.09
N PHE A 71 -1.64 -6.88 -4.86
CA PHE A 71 -0.60 -6.77 -5.88
C PHE A 71 0.44 -7.87 -5.69
N GLN A 72 0.74 -8.61 -6.75
CA GLN A 72 1.74 -9.67 -6.73
C GLN A 72 2.68 -9.49 -7.93
N LEU A 73 3.58 -8.51 -7.80
CA LEU A 73 4.56 -8.16 -8.83
C LEU A 73 5.97 -8.54 -8.34
N GLU A 74 6.77 -9.14 -9.22
CA GLU A 74 8.15 -9.55 -8.92
C GLU A 74 9.09 -8.33 -8.84
N ASN A 75 8.85 -7.32 -9.67
CA ASN A 75 9.66 -6.11 -9.70
C ASN A 75 9.14 -5.07 -8.70
N ILE A 76 10.01 -4.66 -7.78
CA ILE A 76 9.67 -3.70 -6.72
C ILE A 76 9.35 -2.30 -7.24
N GLY A 77 10.02 -1.86 -8.32
CA GLY A 77 9.78 -0.56 -8.93
C GLY A 77 8.42 -0.50 -9.62
N GLU A 78 8.08 -1.55 -10.37
CA GLU A 78 6.74 -1.66 -10.98
C GLU A 78 5.66 -1.79 -9.90
N LEU A 79 5.91 -2.58 -8.85
CA LEU A 79 5.00 -2.72 -7.72
C LEU A 79 4.72 -1.37 -7.05
N ALA A 80 5.77 -0.60 -6.76
CA ALA A 80 5.64 0.74 -6.19
C ALA A 80 4.82 1.66 -7.11
N GLU A 81 5.13 1.66 -8.41
CA GLU A 81 4.42 2.50 -9.39
C GLU A 81 2.93 2.14 -9.50
N GLN A 82 2.59 0.86 -9.55
CA GLN A 82 1.20 0.42 -9.63
C GLN A 82 0.42 0.72 -8.35
N ILE A 83 1.05 0.53 -7.18
CA ILE A 83 0.44 0.90 -5.90
C ILE A 83 0.21 2.41 -5.83
N GLU A 84 1.18 3.23 -6.25
CA GLU A 84 1.05 4.69 -6.28
C GLU A 84 -0.14 5.10 -7.17
N LYS A 85 -0.19 4.60 -8.41
CA LYS A 85 -1.29 4.88 -9.34
C LYS A 85 -2.63 4.46 -8.76
N TYR A 86 -2.72 3.27 -8.18
CA TYR A 86 -3.96 2.77 -7.56
C TYR A 86 -4.43 3.69 -6.43
N VAL A 87 -3.52 4.07 -5.54
CA VAL A 87 -3.81 4.97 -4.42
C VAL A 87 -4.22 6.37 -4.93
N GLN A 88 -3.51 6.93 -5.90
CA GLN A 88 -3.85 8.22 -6.53
C GLN A 88 -5.23 8.19 -7.18
N MET A 89 -5.55 7.14 -7.94
CA MET A 89 -6.85 6.99 -8.59
C MET A 89 -7.99 6.79 -7.58
N ALA A 90 -7.74 6.06 -6.49
CA ALA A 90 -8.76 5.78 -5.48
C ALA A 90 -9.02 6.96 -4.53
N ILE A 91 -8.00 7.75 -4.21
CA ILE A 91 -8.12 8.97 -3.39
C ILE A 91 -8.56 10.17 -4.25
N GLY A 92 -8.43 10.09 -5.57
CA GLY A 92 -8.83 11.15 -6.51
C GLY A 92 -7.96 12.41 -6.41
N THR A 93 -6.82 12.31 -5.74
CA THR A 93 -5.85 13.40 -5.56
C THR A 93 -4.45 12.91 -5.90
N ASN A 94 -3.76 13.68 -6.74
CA ASN A 94 -2.35 13.43 -7.04
C ASN A 94 -1.54 13.70 -5.76
N LEU A 95 -0.94 12.68 -5.15
CA LEU A 95 0.05 12.85 -4.05
C LEU A 95 1.24 13.75 -4.45
N ARG A 96 1.43 13.99 -5.75
CA ARG A 96 2.55 14.73 -6.35
C ARG A 96 2.19 16.15 -6.84
N GLU A 97 0.92 16.51 -6.93
CA GLU A 97 0.46 17.83 -7.38
C GLU A 97 -0.34 18.52 -6.28
N ALA A 98 0.39 19.13 -5.35
CA ALA A 98 -0.13 20.20 -4.49
C ALA A 98 0.63 21.50 -4.79
N ILE A 99 0.72 21.84 -6.08
CA ILE A 99 1.15 23.13 -6.68
C ILE A 99 0.47 23.08 -8.06
N GLU A 100 -0.54 23.83 -8.47
CA GLU A 100 -1.15 25.14 -8.15
C GLU A 100 -2.66 25.10 -8.46
#